data_AF-A0AA97JWS1-F1
#
_entry.id   AF-A0AA97JWS1-F1
#
_cell.length_a   1.000
_cell.length_b   1.000
_cell.length_c   1.000
_cell.angle_alpha   90.00
_cell.angle_beta   90.00
_cell.angle_gamma   90.00
#
_symmetry.space_group_name_H-M   'P 1'
#
loop_
_entity.id
_entity.type
_entity.pdbx_description
1 polymer ?
#
loop_
_entity_poly.entity_id
_entity_poly.type
_entity_poly.pdbx_seq_one_letter_code
_entity_poly.pdbx_strand_id
1 'polypeptide(L)'
;MRAHLQQLQGTYTEALGSLREAETVLRQELPTHFSRHALLIYGNYAWIYYHLANYEMVELYLARIHEICRSLSSPKPYSAQIPEIHAQKGWSLLALGFRNGEEAKKCFQMALRGDESNQDFQAGLAISVFASWTRSWRTDLWKEAKHLMEAFLCSQPQNYEVKVHLASLLEKRDWWRSKVLTMEVVQNSLSPEDLRNAAKLCKKNFLSKAISILQQAIALAPSYHLLHYDLGLCYKQQMEGASRERKDEIVAAAIESFKRALNENPQSVFSRLALAQMYGEKTPLYAEEMYQNLWEELPRVSRRCQQAIYLHWGDFLLHKKGLKQGALEMYEAGYLILGGHCKEWQQLSGRLMKLAEMFEEDSDRNQAEAVFEILRLRHHFQ
;
A
#
# COMPACT_ATOMS: atom_id res chain seq x y z
N MET A 1 10.71 10.64 -6.23
CA MET A 1 10.36 9.72 -5.12
C MET A 1 11.39 8.61 -4.90
N ARG A 2 11.81 7.86 -5.94
CA ARG A 2 12.81 6.77 -5.83
C ARG A 2 14.07 7.15 -5.04
N ALA A 3 14.69 8.29 -5.36
CA ALA A 3 15.86 8.81 -4.65
C ALA A 3 15.62 9.02 -3.14
N HIS A 4 14.46 9.54 -2.76
CA HIS A 4 14.12 9.76 -1.34
C HIS A 4 13.96 8.44 -0.58
N LEU A 5 13.38 7.42 -1.20
CA LEU A 5 13.25 6.09 -0.60
C LEU A 5 14.63 5.44 -0.40
N GLN A 6 15.52 5.55 -1.37
CA GLN A 6 16.91 5.07 -1.28
C GLN A 6 17.69 5.81 -0.19
N GLN A 7 17.50 7.13 -0.07
CA GLN A 7 18.07 7.93 1.02
C GLN A 7 17.61 7.41 2.40
N LEU A 8 16.32 7.09 2.57
CA LEU A 8 15.80 6.53 3.82
C LEU A 8 16.36 5.13 4.12
N GLN A 9 16.75 4.38 3.09
CA GLN A 9 17.42 3.08 3.20
C GLN A 9 18.93 3.20 3.43
N GLY A 10 19.49 4.42 3.39
CA GLY A 10 20.92 4.67 3.51
C GLY A 10 21.72 4.39 2.22
N THR A 11 21.07 4.06 1.10
CA THR A 11 21.73 3.81 -0.20
C THR A 11 21.92 5.12 -0.97
N TYR A 12 22.73 6.02 -0.41
CA TYR A 12 22.92 7.38 -0.95
C TYR A 12 23.49 7.39 -2.39
N THR A 13 24.32 6.44 -2.76
CA THR A 13 24.89 6.32 -4.12
C THR A 13 23.82 6.04 -5.16
N GLU A 14 22.91 5.12 -4.87
CA GLU A 14 21.77 4.80 -5.72
C GLU A 14 20.78 5.97 -5.76
N ALA A 15 20.57 6.65 -4.63
CA ALA A 15 19.74 7.85 -4.56
C ALA A 15 20.26 8.95 -5.50
N LEU A 16 21.57 9.19 -5.52
CA LEU A 16 22.21 10.11 -6.47
C LEU A 16 22.07 9.64 -7.92
N GLY A 17 22.23 8.34 -8.19
CA GLY A 17 21.98 7.77 -9.51
C GLY A 17 20.55 8.05 -10.00
N SER A 18 19.56 7.84 -9.13
CA SER A 18 18.16 8.14 -9.40
C SER A 18 17.90 9.61 -9.71
N LEU A 19 18.57 10.54 -9.01
CA LEU A 19 18.44 11.97 -9.30
C LEU A 19 19.09 12.37 -10.61
N ARG A 20 20.22 11.73 -10.99
CA ARG A 20 20.86 11.95 -12.29
C ARG A 20 19.94 11.52 -13.43
N GLU A 21 19.33 10.34 -13.33
CA GLU A 21 18.35 9.88 -14.30
C GLU A 21 17.17 10.87 -14.42
N ALA A 22 16.60 11.30 -13.29
CA ALA A 22 15.52 12.29 -13.30
C ALA A 22 15.93 13.62 -13.96
N GLU A 23 17.16 14.08 -13.71
CA GLU A 23 17.69 15.29 -14.33
C GLU A 23 17.89 15.11 -15.85
N THR A 24 18.36 13.94 -16.30
CA THR A 24 18.54 13.66 -17.73
C THR A 24 17.21 13.65 -18.48
N VAL A 25 16.18 13.02 -17.93
CA VAL A 25 14.82 13.01 -18.52
C VAL A 25 14.26 14.42 -18.58
N LEU A 26 14.40 15.18 -17.48
CA LEU A 26 13.90 16.56 -17.43
C LEU A 26 14.54 17.46 -18.49
N ARG A 27 15.84 17.28 -18.79
CA ARG A 27 16.53 18.03 -19.85
C ARG A 27 16.04 17.68 -21.26
N GLN A 28 15.55 16.45 -21.46
CA GLN A 28 15.09 15.96 -22.77
C GLN A 28 13.63 16.35 -23.05
N GLU A 29 12.76 16.30 -22.05
CA GLU A 29 11.31 16.40 -22.26
C GLU A 29 10.73 17.82 -22.14
N LEU A 30 11.31 18.69 -21.31
CA LEU A 30 10.63 19.92 -20.87
C LEU A 30 11.55 21.17 -20.82
N PRO A 31 12.04 21.69 -21.96
CA PRO A 31 12.90 22.89 -21.98
C PRO A 31 12.22 24.14 -21.38
N THR A 32 10.91 24.28 -21.53
CA THR A 32 10.11 25.44 -21.10
C THR A 32 9.79 25.47 -19.60
N HIS A 33 9.75 24.31 -18.94
CA HIS A 33 9.43 24.16 -17.51
C HIS A 33 10.59 23.59 -16.68
N PHE A 34 11.78 23.52 -17.29
CA PHE A 34 12.99 22.95 -16.70
C PHE A 34 13.29 23.52 -15.30
N SER A 35 13.29 24.86 -15.16
CA SER A 35 13.62 25.52 -13.90
C SER A 35 12.68 25.16 -12.74
N ARG A 36 11.39 24.88 -13.02
CA ARG A 36 10.40 24.57 -11.98
C ARG A 36 10.57 23.16 -11.40
N HIS A 37 10.76 22.18 -12.27
CA HIS A 37 10.97 20.79 -11.85
C HIS A 37 12.40 20.54 -11.33
N ALA A 38 13.38 21.28 -11.85
CA ALA A 38 14.77 21.21 -11.38
C ALA A 38 14.89 21.60 -9.90
N LEU A 39 14.04 22.50 -9.40
CA LEU A 39 14.05 22.91 -8.00
C LEU A 39 13.82 21.72 -7.05
N LEU A 40 12.94 20.78 -7.41
CA LEU A 40 12.69 19.56 -6.63
C LEU A 40 13.91 18.61 -6.66
N ILE A 41 14.52 18.46 -7.83
CA ILE A 41 15.70 17.60 -8.02
C ILE A 41 16.90 18.15 -7.24
N TYR A 42 17.18 19.44 -7.38
CA TYR A 42 18.29 20.11 -6.69
C TYR A 42 18.08 20.15 -5.18
N GLY A 43 16.84 20.32 -4.71
CA GLY A 43 16.53 20.20 -3.28
C GLY A 43 16.89 18.82 -2.73
N ASN A 44 16.57 17.74 -3.45
CA ASN A 44 16.94 16.39 -3.05
C ASN A 44 18.46 16.15 -3.10
N TYR A 45 19.16 16.69 -4.11
CA TYR A 45 20.62 16.63 -4.15
C TYR A 45 21.24 17.32 -2.94
N ALA A 46 20.81 18.54 -2.61
CA ALA A 46 21.33 19.28 -1.47
C ALA A 46 21.16 18.49 -0.16
N TRP A 47 19.99 17.90 0.07
CA TRP A 47 19.75 17.04 1.25
C TRP A 47 20.65 15.80 1.29
N ILE A 48 20.80 15.09 0.17
CA ILE A 48 21.66 13.89 0.13
C ILE A 48 23.13 14.26 0.38
N TYR A 49 23.64 15.32 -0.27
CA TYR A 49 25.03 15.75 -0.05
C TYR A 49 25.26 16.28 1.36
N TYR A 50 24.25 16.89 1.98
CA TYR A 50 24.31 17.27 3.40
C TYR A 50 24.50 16.05 4.30
N HIS A 51 23.74 14.97 4.08
CA HIS A 51 23.91 13.72 4.83
C HIS A 51 25.27 13.04 4.58
N LEU A 52 25.85 13.24 3.40
CA LEU A 52 27.20 12.77 3.06
C LEU A 52 28.32 13.71 3.56
N ALA A 53 27.99 14.76 4.30
CA ALA A 53 28.92 15.80 4.76
C ALA A 53 29.74 16.46 3.62
N ASN A 54 29.21 16.46 2.39
CA ASN A 54 29.83 17.13 1.24
C ASN A 54 29.24 18.54 1.08
N TYR A 55 29.73 19.48 1.90
CA TYR A 55 29.20 20.84 1.95
C TYR A 55 29.49 21.66 0.69
N GLU A 56 30.55 21.34 -0.06
CA GLU A 56 30.83 21.98 -1.36
C GLU A 56 29.67 21.73 -2.35
N MET A 57 29.22 20.48 -2.43
CA MET A 57 28.07 20.14 -3.28
C MET A 57 26.76 20.71 -2.74
N VAL A 58 26.58 20.81 -1.42
CA VAL A 58 25.41 21.47 -0.83
C VAL A 58 25.32 22.92 -1.29
N GLU A 59 26.40 23.69 -1.15
CA GLU A 59 26.46 25.09 -1.58
C GLU A 59 26.21 25.23 -3.09
N LEU A 60 26.76 24.34 -3.91
CA LEU A 60 26.51 24.31 -5.35
C LEU A 60 25.01 24.19 -5.68
N TYR A 61 24.30 23.24 -5.06
CA TYR A 61 22.88 23.05 -5.35
C TYR A 61 22.01 24.14 -4.71
N LEU A 62 22.37 24.66 -3.53
CA LEU A 62 21.70 25.81 -2.94
C LEU A 62 21.83 27.06 -3.81
N ALA A 63 23.00 27.30 -4.40
CA ALA A 63 23.21 28.39 -5.36
C ALA A 63 22.32 28.24 -6.60
N ARG A 64 22.22 27.03 -7.16
CA ARG A 64 21.31 26.74 -8.29
C ARG A 64 19.84 26.93 -7.94
N ILE A 65 19.41 26.47 -6.76
CA ILE A 65 18.05 26.71 -6.26
C ILE A 65 17.80 28.22 -6.12
N HIS A 66 18.77 28.95 -5.60
CA HIS A 66 18.67 30.39 -5.40
C HIS A 66 18.51 31.14 -6.74
N GLU A 67 19.28 30.76 -7.75
CA GLU A 67 19.16 31.31 -9.10
C GLU A 67 17.78 31.05 -9.71
N ILE A 68 17.28 29.81 -9.58
CA ILE A 68 15.93 29.44 -10.04
C ILE A 68 14.88 30.27 -9.30
N CYS A 69 14.93 30.35 -7.97
CA CYS A 69 13.99 31.13 -7.16
C CYS A 69 13.99 32.61 -7.59
N ARG A 70 15.17 33.17 -7.90
CA ARG A 70 15.32 34.53 -8.42
C ARG A 70 14.67 34.68 -9.80
N SER A 71 14.89 33.75 -10.73
CA SER A 71 14.26 33.76 -12.05
C SER A 71 12.72 33.67 -11.99
N LEU A 72 12.21 32.97 -10.97
CA LEU A 72 10.77 32.82 -10.70
C LEU A 72 10.20 34.01 -9.89
N SER A 73 11.00 35.04 -9.63
CA SER A 73 10.62 36.21 -8.81
C SER A 73 10.07 35.82 -7.43
N SER A 74 10.64 34.77 -6.82
CA SER A 74 10.20 34.31 -5.51
C SER A 74 10.62 35.30 -4.40
N PRO A 75 9.76 35.60 -3.42
CA PRO A 75 10.12 36.42 -2.26
C PRO A 75 11.08 35.71 -1.30
N LYS A 76 11.29 34.39 -1.44
CA LYS A 76 12.18 33.60 -0.59
C LYS A 76 13.39 33.09 -1.38
N PRO A 77 14.60 33.08 -0.78
CA PRO A 77 15.83 32.75 -1.49
C PRO A 77 15.94 31.27 -1.89
N TYR A 78 15.28 30.34 -1.20
CA TYR A 78 15.42 28.89 -1.43
C TYR A 78 14.09 28.15 -1.55
N SER A 79 12.99 28.88 -1.77
CA SER A 79 11.65 28.30 -1.87
C SER A 79 10.84 29.13 -2.84
N ALA A 80 10.11 28.48 -3.75
CA ALA A 80 9.15 29.12 -4.64
C ALA A 80 7.77 28.50 -4.40
N GLN A 81 6.70 29.31 -4.46
CA GLN A 81 5.33 28.82 -4.35
C GLN A 81 4.81 28.47 -5.75
N ILE A 82 5.28 27.36 -6.30
CA ILE A 82 4.90 26.89 -7.63
C ILE A 82 3.98 25.66 -7.56
N PRO A 83 3.04 25.49 -8.51
CA PRO A 83 2.10 24.35 -8.52
C PRO A 83 2.76 22.98 -8.45
N GLU A 84 3.90 22.80 -9.12
CA GLU A 84 4.60 21.53 -9.27
C GLU A 84 5.12 21.00 -7.91
N ILE A 85 5.46 21.89 -6.98
CA ILE A 85 5.88 21.48 -5.61
C ILE A 85 4.68 20.94 -4.84
N HIS A 86 3.52 21.60 -4.95
CA HIS A 86 2.28 21.14 -4.30
C HIS A 86 1.85 19.79 -4.90
N ALA A 87 1.88 19.65 -6.22
CA ALA A 87 1.58 18.37 -6.88
C ALA A 87 2.55 17.26 -6.45
N GLN A 88 3.86 17.52 -6.44
CA GLN A 88 4.85 16.53 -6.00
C GLN A 88 4.64 16.12 -4.54
N LYS A 89 4.27 17.06 -3.65
CA LYS A 89 3.89 16.75 -2.27
C LYS A 89 2.66 15.85 -2.23
N GLY A 90 1.63 16.15 -3.04
CA GLY A 90 0.43 15.34 -3.18
C GLY A 90 0.72 13.89 -3.61
N TRP A 91 1.50 13.72 -4.68
CA TRP A 91 1.92 12.39 -5.16
C TRP A 91 2.74 11.62 -4.13
N SER A 92 3.67 12.30 -3.44
CA SER A 92 4.48 11.68 -2.39
C SER A 92 3.61 11.20 -1.21
N LEU A 93 2.59 11.98 -0.83
CA LEU A 93 1.62 11.59 0.20
C LEU A 93 0.80 10.36 -0.20
N LEU A 94 0.33 10.30 -1.45
CA LEU A 94 -0.43 9.15 -1.97
C LEU A 94 0.43 7.88 -2.01
N ALA A 95 1.67 8.00 -2.45
CA ALA A 95 2.58 6.87 -2.56
C ALA A 95 3.07 6.36 -1.19
N LEU A 96 3.11 7.21 -0.16
CA LEU A 96 3.27 6.79 1.25
C LEU A 96 2.01 6.11 1.83
N GLY A 97 0.90 6.14 1.09
CA GLY A 97 -0.32 5.39 1.37
C GLY A 97 -1.58 6.25 1.39
N PHE A 98 -2.70 5.66 0.97
CA PHE A 98 -4.00 6.32 0.82
C PHE A 98 -4.60 6.89 2.13
N ARG A 99 -4.01 6.56 3.30
CA ARG A 99 -4.33 7.23 4.56
C ARG A 99 -4.09 8.75 4.51
N ASN A 100 -3.20 9.20 3.63
CA ASN A 100 -2.88 10.62 3.45
C ASN A 100 -3.77 11.31 2.40
N GLY A 101 -4.85 10.66 1.94
CA GLY A 101 -5.68 11.14 0.84
C GLY A 101 -6.20 12.57 1.03
N GLU A 102 -6.65 12.94 2.24
CA GLU A 102 -7.20 14.27 2.48
C GLU A 102 -6.13 15.37 2.40
N GLU A 103 -4.91 15.07 2.85
CA GLU A 103 -3.79 16.02 2.77
C GLU A 103 -3.26 16.12 1.34
N ALA A 104 -3.22 14.99 0.62
CA ALA A 104 -2.92 14.99 -0.81
C ALA A 104 -3.95 15.80 -1.62
N LYS A 105 -5.24 15.69 -1.27
CA LYS A 105 -6.33 16.46 -1.88
C LYS A 105 -6.07 17.96 -1.79
N LYS A 106 -5.72 18.46 -0.61
CA LYS A 106 -5.38 19.88 -0.41
C LYS A 106 -4.20 20.30 -1.28
N CYS A 107 -3.17 19.45 -1.37
CA CYS A 107 -2.00 19.72 -2.20
C CYS A 107 -2.38 19.88 -3.69
N PHE A 108 -3.18 18.96 -4.24
CA PHE A 108 -3.62 19.08 -5.64
C PHE A 108 -4.58 20.25 -5.87
N GLN A 109 -5.46 20.56 -4.92
CA GLN A 109 -6.30 21.77 -4.99
C GLN A 109 -5.44 23.04 -5.02
N MET A 110 -4.35 23.09 -4.25
CA MET A 110 -3.41 24.21 -4.30
C MET A 110 -2.65 24.28 -5.62
N ALA A 111 -2.22 23.13 -6.17
CA ALA A 111 -1.57 23.07 -7.48
C ALA A 111 -2.49 23.59 -8.60
N LEU A 112 -3.75 23.13 -8.63
CA LEU A 112 -4.73 23.53 -9.64
C LEU A 112 -5.08 25.02 -9.60
N ARG A 113 -4.96 25.71 -8.45
CA ARG A 113 -5.13 27.18 -8.40
C ARG A 113 -4.09 27.94 -9.24
N GLY A 114 -2.92 27.35 -9.49
CA GLY A 114 -1.90 27.96 -10.32
C GLY A 114 -1.88 27.44 -11.77
N ASP A 115 -2.47 26.28 -12.03
CA ASP A 115 -2.67 25.73 -13.38
C ASP A 115 -3.89 24.80 -13.39
N GLU A 116 -5.07 25.36 -13.69
CA GLU A 116 -6.34 24.63 -13.65
C GLU A 116 -6.47 23.58 -14.76
N SER A 117 -5.76 23.79 -15.87
CA SER A 117 -5.81 22.92 -17.06
C SER A 117 -4.87 21.72 -16.98
N ASN A 118 -4.02 21.67 -15.94
CA ASN A 118 -3.01 20.63 -15.80
C ASN A 118 -3.63 19.25 -15.55
N GLN A 119 -3.47 18.36 -16.52
CA GLN A 119 -4.08 17.04 -16.50
C GLN A 119 -3.51 16.15 -15.39
N ASP A 120 -2.22 16.27 -15.09
CA ASP A 120 -1.59 15.51 -14.00
C ASP A 120 -2.13 15.93 -12.64
N PHE A 121 -2.36 17.24 -12.44
CA PHE A 121 -2.92 17.74 -11.19
C PHE A 121 -4.40 17.34 -11.04
N GLN A 122 -5.16 17.32 -12.14
CA GLN A 122 -6.54 16.84 -12.15
C GLN A 122 -6.61 15.34 -11.83
N ALA A 123 -5.72 14.52 -12.40
CA ALA A 123 -5.60 13.10 -12.07
C ALA A 123 -5.27 12.90 -10.59
N GLY A 124 -4.26 13.62 -10.09
CA GLY A 124 -3.85 13.59 -8.68
C GLY A 124 -4.99 13.98 -7.74
N LEU A 125 -5.77 15.01 -8.09
CA LEU A 125 -6.97 15.39 -7.34
C LEU A 125 -7.98 14.25 -7.30
N ALA A 126 -8.34 13.67 -8.44
CA ALA A 126 -9.30 12.58 -8.51
C ALA A 126 -8.87 11.37 -7.66
N ILE A 127 -7.61 10.95 -7.78
CA ILE A 127 -7.04 9.84 -7.00
C ILE A 127 -6.99 10.17 -5.51
N SER A 128 -6.69 11.41 -5.13
CA SER A 128 -6.67 11.81 -3.72
C SER A 128 -8.03 11.81 -3.04
N VAL A 129 -9.09 12.19 -3.76
CA VAL A 129 -10.48 12.09 -3.27
C VAL A 129 -10.88 10.62 -3.13
N PHE A 130 -10.52 9.78 -4.12
CA PHE A 130 -10.70 8.33 -4.02
C PHE A 130 -9.97 7.73 -2.81
N ALA A 131 -8.71 8.09 -2.60
CA ALA A 131 -7.92 7.66 -1.45
C ALA A 131 -8.60 8.04 -0.13
N SER A 132 -9.11 9.28 -0.02
CA SER A 132 -9.87 9.76 1.15
C SER A 132 -11.14 8.96 1.38
N TRP A 133 -11.85 8.60 0.30
CA TRP A 133 -13.03 7.74 0.36
C TRP A 133 -12.69 6.33 0.87
N THR A 134 -11.61 5.70 0.41
CA THR A 134 -11.26 4.31 0.84
C THR A 134 -11.06 4.17 2.36
N ARG A 135 -10.80 5.29 3.05
CA ARG A 135 -10.65 5.34 4.51
C ARG A 135 -11.95 5.58 5.25
N SER A 136 -12.79 6.48 4.74
CA SER A 136 -13.94 7.01 5.46
C SER A 136 -15.27 6.42 4.99
N TRP A 137 -15.31 5.85 3.78
CA TRP A 137 -16.51 5.30 3.12
C TRP A 137 -17.68 6.28 3.01
N ARG A 138 -17.43 7.59 3.14
CA ARG A 138 -18.48 8.61 3.10
C ARG A 138 -19.08 8.76 1.70
N THR A 139 -20.40 8.95 1.65
CA THR A 139 -21.16 9.02 0.39
C THR A 139 -20.89 10.31 -0.40
N ASP A 140 -20.60 11.42 0.27
CA ASP A 140 -20.18 12.69 -0.35
C ASP A 140 -18.87 12.51 -1.13
N LEU A 141 -17.83 11.97 -0.48
CA LEU A 141 -16.54 11.71 -1.12
C LEU A 141 -16.65 10.68 -2.24
N TRP A 142 -17.52 9.68 -2.09
CA TRP A 142 -17.78 8.70 -3.17
C TRP A 142 -18.34 9.39 -4.42
N LYS A 143 -19.33 10.27 -4.26
CA LYS A 143 -19.94 11.02 -5.38
C LYS A 143 -18.93 11.97 -6.02
N GLU A 144 -18.15 12.67 -5.21
CA GLU A 144 -17.09 13.57 -5.67
C GLU A 144 -16.00 12.82 -6.45
N ALA A 145 -15.46 11.72 -5.90
CA ALA A 145 -14.47 10.89 -6.58
C ALA A 145 -14.98 10.37 -7.91
N LYS A 146 -16.22 9.84 -7.94
CA LYS A 146 -16.83 9.31 -9.16
C LYS A 146 -16.92 10.41 -10.23
N HIS A 147 -17.46 11.57 -9.87
CA HIS A 147 -17.62 12.68 -10.80
C HIS A 147 -16.27 13.16 -11.36
N LEU A 148 -15.27 13.37 -10.49
CA LEU A 148 -13.94 13.81 -10.91
C LEU A 148 -13.25 12.79 -11.83
N MET A 149 -13.33 11.51 -11.51
CA MET A 149 -12.75 10.44 -12.34
C MET A 149 -13.45 10.29 -13.68
N GLU A 150 -14.78 10.33 -13.71
CA GLU A 150 -15.55 10.26 -14.96
C GLU A 150 -15.25 11.47 -15.86
N ALA A 151 -15.26 12.68 -15.29
CA ALA A 151 -14.94 13.90 -16.02
C ALA A 151 -13.51 13.87 -16.59
N PHE A 152 -12.54 13.41 -15.80
CA PHE A 152 -11.15 13.28 -16.25
C PHE A 152 -11.00 12.23 -17.36
N LEU A 153 -11.67 11.08 -17.26
CA LEU A 153 -11.59 10.03 -18.27
C LEU A 153 -12.28 10.40 -19.60
N CYS A 154 -13.19 11.40 -19.60
CA CYS A 154 -13.73 11.95 -20.83
C CYS A 154 -12.65 12.65 -21.67
N SER A 155 -11.67 13.31 -21.04
CA SER A 155 -10.55 13.96 -21.74
C SER A 155 -9.33 13.04 -21.89
N GLN A 156 -9.11 12.12 -20.95
CA GLN A 156 -7.98 11.20 -20.92
C GLN A 156 -8.43 9.73 -20.84
N PRO A 157 -9.06 9.19 -21.92
CA PRO A 157 -9.64 7.86 -21.90
C PRO A 157 -8.60 6.73 -21.75
N GLN A 158 -7.33 6.99 -22.06
CA GLN A 158 -6.24 6.00 -21.94
C GLN A 158 -5.52 6.05 -20.59
N ASN A 159 -5.95 6.88 -19.63
CA ASN A 159 -5.37 6.87 -18.30
C ASN A 159 -5.90 5.66 -17.49
N TYR A 160 -5.16 4.55 -17.56
CA TYR A 160 -5.55 3.28 -16.95
C TYR A 160 -5.46 3.26 -15.42
N GLU A 161 -4.61 4.10 -14.82
CA GLU A 161 -4.51 4.25 -13.36
C GLU A 161 -5.82 4.82 -12.77
N VAL A 162 -6.31 5.94 -13.31
CA VAL A 162 -7.59 6.52 -12.88
C VAL A 162 -8.74 5.55 -13.21
N LYS A 163 -8.67 4.85 -14.34
CA LYS A 163 -9.69 3.87 -14.75
C LYS A 163 -9.80 2.69 -13.78
N VAL A 164 -8.68 2.13 -13.31
CA VAL A 164 -8.72 1.02 -12.35
C VAL A 164 -9.22 1.48 -10.98
N HIS A 165 -8.93 2.73 -10.59
CA HIS A 165 -9.51 3.32 -9.37
C HIS A 165 -11.02 3.58 -9.50
N LEU A 166 -11.49 4.06 -10.65
CA LEU A 166 -12.93 4.18 -10.91
C LEU A 166 -13.62 2.80 -10.88
N ALA A 167 -13.00 1.78 -11.46
CA ALA A 167 -13.50 0.40 -11.38
C ALA A 167 -13.62 -0.06 -9.92
N SER A 168 -12.62 0.23 -9.08
CA SER A 168 -12.67 -0.08 -7.64
C SER A 168 -13.76 0.69 -6.90
N LEU A 169 -13.95 1.97 -7.21
CA LEU A 169 -15.00 2.80 -6.62
C LEU A 169 -16.42 2.26 -6.92
N LEU A 170 -16.59 1.64 -8.09
CA LEU A 170 -17.86 1.09 -8.57
C LEU A 170 -18.11 -0.36 -8.15
N GLU A 171 -17.10 -1.10 -7.66
CA GLU A 171 -17.15 -2.55 -7.42
C GLU A 171 -18.43 -3.03 -6.71
N LYS A 172 -18.85 -2.33 -5.65
CA LYS A 172 -20.02 -2.70 -4.84
C LYS A 172 -21.36 -2.11 -5.31
N ARG A 173 -21.34 -1.07 -6.15
CA ARG A 173 -22.53 -0.30 -6.53
C ARG A 173 -22.94 -0.50 -7.98
N ASP A 174 -21.98 -0.78 -8.85
CA ASP A 174 -22.16 -1.06 -10.27
C ASP A 174 -21.10 -2.07 -10.71
N TRP A 175 -21.34 -3.32 -10.34
CA TRP A 175 -20.41 -4.42 -10.58
C TRP A 175 -20.14 -4.64 -12.08
N TRP A 176 -21.15 -4.48 -12.93
CA TRP A 176 -20.97 -4.69 -14.37
C TRP A 176 -20.03 -3.65 -14.96
N ARG A 177 -20.26 -2.37 -14.66
CA ARG A 177 -19.38 -1.29 -15.13
C ARG A 177 -17.97 -1.41 -14.56
N SER A 178 -17.85 -1.76 -13.28
CA SER A 178 -16.56 -2.06 -12.65
C SER A 178 -15.80 -3.16 -13.42
N LYS A 179 -16.49 -4.27 -13.76
CA LYS A 179 -15.90 -5.37 -14.53
C LYS A 179 -15.45 -4.93 -15.91
N VAL A 180 -16.27 -4.18 -16.65
CA VAL A 180 -15.93 -3.68 -18.00
C VAL A 180 -14.67 -2.83 -17.96
N LEU A 181 -14.61 -1.84 -17.07
CA LEU A 181 -13.43 -0.98 -16.89
C LEU A 181 -12.19 -1.78 -16.50
N THR A 182 -12.35 -2.77 -15.61
CA THR A 182 -11.25 -3.66 -15.21
C THR A 182 -10.70 -4.45 -16.38
N MET A 183 -11.55 -5.01 -17.24
CA MET A 183 -11.10 -5.79 -18.41
C MET A 183 -10.42 -4.90 -19.45
N GLU A 184 -10.88 -3.67 -19.62
CA GLU A 184 -10.24 -2.69 -20.49
C GLU A 184 -8.81 -2.35 -20.01
N VAL A 185 -8.62 -2.16 -18.70
CA VAL A 185 -7.29 -1.96 -18.10
C VAL A 185 -6.39 -3.18 -18.35
N VAL A 186 -6.90 -4.39 -18.13
CA VAL A 186 -6.14 -5.64 -18.32
C VAL A 186 -5.68 -5.82 -19.77
N GLN A 187 -6.50 -5.40 -20.74
CA GLN A 187 -6.19 -5.54 -22.16
C GLN A 187 -5.13 -4.54 -22.64
N ASN A 188 -5.12 -3.33 -22.08
CA ASN A 188 -4.39 -2.22 -22.68
C ASN A 188 -3.28 -1.62 -21.80
N SER A 189 -3.33 -1.78 -20.48
CA SER A 189 -2.29 -1.26 -19.60
C SER A 189 -1.05 -2.15 -19.59
N LEU A 190 0.12 -1.53 -19.72
CA LEU A 190 1.43 -2.15 -19.51
C LEU A 190 2.00 -1.84 -18.12
N SER A 191 1.26 -1.11 -17.28
CA SER A 191 1.67 -0.78 -15.91
C SER A 191 1.45 -2.00 -14.99
N PRO A 192 2.51 -2.54 -14.36
CA PRO A 192 2.36 -3.64 -13.41
C PRO A 192 1.46 -3.28 -12.21
N GLU A 193 1.44 -2.01 -11.79
CA GLU A 193 0.58 -1.56 -10.69
C GLU A 193 -0.90 -1.53 -11.09
N ASP A 194 -1.23 -1.08 -12.31
CA ASP A 194 -2.61 -1.10 -12.83
C ASP A 194 -3.12 -2.53 -12.94
N LEU A 195 -2.31 -3.42 -13.53
CA LEU A 195 -2.64 -4.84 -13.66
C LEU A 195 -2.81 -5.50 -12.28
N ARG A 196 -1.94 -5.18 -11.32
CA ARG A 196 -2.07 -5.63 -9.94
C ARG A 196 -3.39 -5.18 -9.31
N ASN A 197 -3.76 -3.92 -9.48
CA ASN A 197 -5.03 -3.38 -8.96
C ASN A 197 -6.24 -4.02 -9.66
N ALA A 198 -6.17 -4.27 -10.97
CA ALA A 198 -7.19 -5.00 -11.70
C ALA A 198 -7.33 -6.46 -11.23
N ALA A 199 -6.22 -7.13 -10.91
CA ALA A 199 -6.23 -8.48 -10.35
C ALA A 199 -6.93 -8.53 -8.98
N LYS A 200 -6.73 -7.52 -8.12
CA LYS A 200 -7.44 -7.41 -6.82
C LYS A 200 -8.97 -7.35 -7.00
N LEU A 201 -9.47 -6.62 -8.00
CA LEU A 201 -10.90 -6.55 -8.33
C LEU A 201 -11.45 -7.89 -8.85
N CYS A 202 -10.62 -8.65 -9.57
CA CYS A 202 -10.99 -9.97 -10.07
C CYS A 202 -10.93 -11.06 -8.98
N LYS A 203 -10.06 -10.93 -7.98
CA LYS A 203 -9.72 -11.98 -7.00
C LYS A 203 -10.95 -12.62 -6.32
N LYS A 204 -11.98 -11.82 -5.97
CA LYS A 204 -13.15 -12.32 -5.24
C LYS A 204 -14.05 -13.21 -6.09
N ASN A 205 -14.31 -12.81 -7.34
CA ASN A 205 -15.34 -13.43 -8.19
C ASN A 205 -14.74 -14.22 -9.37
N PHE A 206 -13.48 -13.97 -9.73
CA PHE A 206 -12.81 -14.48 -10.92
C PHE A 206 -11.35 -14.83 -10.59
N LEU A 207 -11.14 -15.74 -9.63
CA LEU A 207 -9.82 -16.05 -9.08
C LEU A 207 -8.80 -16.51 -10.15
N SER A 208 -9.22 -17.35 -11.10
CA SER A 208 -8.37 -17.79 -12.21
C SER A 208 -7.92 -16.62 -13.10
N LYS A 209 -8.81 -15.65 -13.33
CA LYS A 209 -8.49 -14.42 -14.06
C LYS A 209 -7.50 -13.55 -13.29
N ALA A 210 -7.66 -13.42 -11.98
CA ALA A 210 -6.71 -12.69 -11.14
C ALA A 210 -5.29 -13.30 -11.19
N ILE A 211 -5.19 -14.63 -11.14
CA ILE A 211 -3.91 -15.35 -11.30
C ILE A 211 -3.27 -15.03 -12.66
N SER A 212 -4.04 -15.13 -13.75
CA SER A 212 -3.55 -14.83 -15.10
C SER A 212 -3.07 -13.38 -15.25
N ILE A 213 -3.80 -12.41 -14.69
CA ILE A 213 -3.41 -10.99 -14.71
C ILE A 213 -2.10 -10.78 -13.93
N LEU A 214 -1.95 -11.42 -12.76
CA LEU A 214 -0.73 -11.31 -11.96
C LEU A 214 0.48 -11.96 -12.67
N GLN A 215 0.29 -13.09 -13.34
CA GLN A 215 1.34 -13.71 -14.16
C GLN A 215 1.78 -12.79 -15.31
N GLN A 216 0.83 -12.13 -15.98
CA GLN A 216 1.13 -11.11 -16.99
C GLN A 216 1.91 -9.94 -16.38
N ALA A 217 1.49 -9.41 -15.23
CA ALA A 217 2.19 -8.32 -14.56
C ALA A 217 3.62 -8.72 -14.13
N ILE A 218 3.81 -9.96 -13.66
CA ILE A 218 5.13 -10.49 -13.28
C ILE A 218 6.05 -10.60 -14.50
N ALA A 219 5.52 -10.97 -15.68
CA ALA A 219 6.30 -10.99 -16.90
C ALA A 219 6.82 -9.58 -17.28
N LEU A 220 6.07 -8.53 -16.96
CA LEU A 220 6.47 -7.13 -17.18
C LEU A 220 7.43 -6.60 -16.12
N ALA A 221 7.27 -7.01 -14.85
CA ALA A 221 8.12 -6.59 -13.73
C ALA A 221 8.45 -7.77 -12.79
N PRO A 222 9.44 -8.61 -13.15
CA PRO A 222 9.76 -9.83 -12.40
C PRO A 222 10.21 -9.59 -10.96
N SER A 223 10.86 -8.46 -10.67
CA SER A 223 11.34 -8.10 -9.33
C SER A 223 10.29 -7.38 -8.47
N TYR A 224 9.08 -7.12 -8.99
CA TYR A 224 8.08 -6.39 -8.24
C TYR A 224 7.43 -7.30 -7.18
N HIS A 225 7.99 -7.28 -5.97
CA HIS A 225 7.66 -8.20 -4.88
C HIS A 225 6.16 -8.30 -4.54
N LEU A 226 5.40 -7.21 -4.68
CA LEU A 226 3.96 -7.19 -4.38
C LEU A 226 3.13 -8.04 -5.34
N LEU A 227 3.60 -8.26 -6.57
CA LEU A 227 2.92 -9.14 -7.54
C LEU A 227 3.01 -10.61 -7.10
N HIS A 228 4.21 -11.05 -6.70
CA HIS A 228 4.41 -12.40 -6.16
C HIS A 228 3.65 -12.62 -4.86
N TYR A 229 3.61 -11.62 -3.98
CA TYR A 229 2.80 -11.67 -2.77
C TYR A 229 1.30 -11.81 -3.10
N ASP A 230 0.76 -10.98 -3.99
CA ASP A 230 -0.65 -11.05 -4.36
C ASP A 230 -1.00 -12.36 -5.12
N LEU A 231 -0.05 -12.91 -5.88
CA LEU A 231 -0.19 -14.21 -6.54
C LEU A 231 -0.25 -15.35 -5.51
N GLY A 232 0.64 -15.34 -4.52
CA GLY A 232 0.59 -16.29 -3.39
C GLY A 232 -0.74 -16.21 -2.63
N LEU A 233 -1.28 -15.00 -2.43
CA LEU A 233 -2.60 -14.84 -1.83
C LEU A 233 -3.75 -15.36 -2.70
N CYS A 234 -3.60 -15.38 -4.03
CA CYS A 234 -4.58 -15.99 -4.93
C CYS A 234 -4.52 -17.52 -4.83
N TYR A 235 -3.33 -18.12 -4.82
CA TYR A 235 -3.17 -19.56 -4.59
C TYR A 235 -3.70 -19.99 -3.24
N LYS A 236 -3.45 -19.21 -2.18
CA LYS A 236 -4.04 -19.45 -0.86
C LYS A 236 -5.57 -19.49 -0.92
N GLN A 237 -6.21 -18.55 -1.59
CA GLN A 237 -7.68 -18.56 -1.73
C GLN A 237 -8.16 -19.73 -2.59
N GLN A 238 -7.37 -20.15 -3.59
CA GLN A 238 -7.69 -21.31 -4.42
C GLN A 238 -7.70 -22.60 -3.60
N MET A 239 -6.81 -22.70 -2.61
CA MET A 239 -6.72 -23.84 -1.69
C MET A 239 -7.98 -24.03 -0.84
N GLU A 240 -8.63 -22.94 -0.41
CA GLU A 240 -9.83 -22.97 0.44
C GLU A 240 -11.00 -23.72 -0.24
N GLY A 241 -11.04 -23.76 -1.57
CA GLY A 241 -12.06 -24.47 -2.37
C GLY A 241 -11.56 -25.72 -3.12
N ALA A 242 -10.32 -26.16 -2.91
CA ALA A 242 -9.72 -27.26 -3.67
C ALA A 242 -9.98 -28.66 -3.07
N SER A 243 -10.03 -29.69 -3.92
CA SER A 243 -10.02 -31.10 -3.49
C SER A 243 -8.71 -31.44 -2.78
N ARG A 244 -8.71 -32.48 -1.93
CA ARG A 244 -7.50 -32.88 -1.18
C ARG A 244 -6.31 -33.18 -2.10
N GLU A 245 -6.52 -33.80 -3.26
CA GLU A 245 -5.40 -34.15 -4.16
C GLU A 245 -4.69 -32.91 -4.73
N ARG A 246 -5.42 -31.82 -5.00
CA ARG A 246 -4.84 -30.59 -5.59
C ARG A 246 -4.24 -29.63 -4.56
N LYS A 247 -4.48 -29.85 -3.26
CA LYS A 247 -4.02 -28.94 -2.20
C LYS A 247 -2.51 -28.86 -2.13
N ASP A 248 -1.80 -29.97 -2.28
CA ASP A 248 -0.34 -29.98 -2.16
C ASP A 248 0.37 -29.18 -3.24
N GLU A 249 -0.13 -29.24 -4.48
CA GLU A 249 0.37 -28.47 -5.61
C GLU A 249 0.10 -26.97 -5.41
N ILE A 250 -1.11 -26.61 -4.97
CA ILE A 250 -1.49 -25.21 -4.71
C ILE A 250 -0.66 -24.63 -3.56
N VAL A 251 -0.44 -25.41 -2.49
CA VAL A 251 0.42 -25.00 -1.37
C VAL A 251 1.85 -24.78 -1.85
N ALA A 252 2.40 -25.67 -2.68
CA ALA A 252 3.73 -25.50 -3.25
C ALA A 252 3.84 -24.22 -4.10
N ALA A 253 2.85 -23.94 -4.95
CA ALA A 253 2.80 -22.71 -5.75
C ALA A 253 2.69 -21.44 -4.88
N ALA A 254 1.91 -21.48 -3.80
CA ALA A 254 1.79 -20.38 -2.85
C ALA A 254 3.13 -20.12 -2.12
N ILE A 255 3.78 -21.19 -1.63
CA ILE A 255 5.10 -21.11 -0.97
C ILE A 255 6.12 -20.46 -1.90
N GLU A 256 6.22 -20.93 -3.15
CA GLU A 256 7.16 -20.39 -4.14
C GLU A 256 6.90 -18.90 -4.40
N SER A 257 5.63 -18.51 -4.54
CA SER A 257 5.25 -17.12 -4.74
C SER A 257 5.65 -16.24 -3.55
N PHE A 258 5.40 -16.67 -2.31
CA PHE A 258 5.81 -15.91 -1.13
C PHE A 258 7.32 -15.87 -0.94
N LYS A 259 8.05 -16.94 -1.29
CA LYS A 259 9.52 -16.93 -1.30
C LYS A 259 10.07 -15.90 -2.28
N ARG A 260 9.55 -15.83 -3.51
CA ARG A 260 9.95 -14.79 -4.47
C ARG A 260 9.68 -13.38 -3.95
N ALA A 261 8.52 -13.18 -3.31
CA ALA A 261 8.22 -11.89 -2.68
C ALA A 261 9.22 -11.54 -1.55
N LEU A 262 9.73 -12.52 -0.81
CA LEU A 262 10.73 -12.32 0.24
C LEU A 262 12.15 -12.16 -0.29
N ASN A 263 12.49 -12.79 -1.42
CA ASN A 263 13.79 -12.57 -2.06
C ASN A 263 13.96 -11.10 -2.45
N GLU A 264 12.90 -10.48 -2.98
CA GLU A 264 12.89 -9.07 -3.39
C GLU A 264 12.64 -8.11 -2.21
N ASN A 265 11.93 -8.54 -1.16
CA ASN A 265 11.70 -7.74 0.04
C ASN A 265 11.74 -8.60 1.33
N PRO A 266 12.95 -8.89 1.85
CA PRO A 266 13.14 -9.79 2.99
C PRO A 266 12.46 -9.33 4.29
N GLN A 267 12.29 -8.01 4.45
CA GLN A 267 11.74 -7.41 5.67
C GLN A 267 10.19 -7.43 5.71
N SER A 268 9.54 -7.92 4.66
CA SER A 268 8.08 -7.97 4.58
C SER A 268 7.48 -8.93 5.63
N VAL A 269 7.00 -8.37 6.74
CA VAL A 269 6.28 -9.12 7.79
C VAL A 269 5.08 -9.87 7.21
N PHE A 270 4.30 -9.23 6.34
CA PHE A 270 3.13 -9.87 5.72
C PHE A 270 3.50 -11.07 4.84
N SER A 271 4.59 -10.99 4.09
CA SER A 271 5.06 -12.13 3.28
C SER A 271 5.54 -13.27 4.18
N ARG A 272 6.24 -12.97 5.29
CA ARG A 272 6.67 -13.98 6.28
C ARG A 272 5.48 -14.66 6.95
N LEU A 273 4.47 -13.90 7.37
CA LEU A 273 3.23 -14.43 7.95
C LEU A 273 2.48 -15.32 6.96
N ALA A 274 2.35 -14.89 5.71
CA ALA A 274 1.68 -15.68 4.67
C ALA A 274 2.45 -16.98 4.36
N LEU A 275 3.79 -16.93 4.33
CA LEU A 275 4.64 -18.10 4.15
C LEU A 275 4.52 -19.07 5.34
N ALA A 276 4.52 -18.58 6.58
CA ALA A 276 4.32 -19.37 7.79
C ALA A 276 2.98 -20.13 7.74
N GLN A 277 1.90 -19.48 7.30
CA GLN A 277 0.61 -20.13 7.10
C GLN A 277 0.68 -21.27 6.08
N MET A 278 1.38 -21.08 4.96
CA MET A 278 1.51 -22.13 3.95
C MET A 278 2.38 -23.30 4.41
N TYR A 279 3.46 -23.04 5.15
CA TYR A 279 4.23 -24.12 5.77
C TYR A 279 3.41 -24.90 6.80
N GLY A 280 2.59 -24.20 7.58
CA GLY A 280 1.69 -24.80 8.58
C GLY A 280 0.62 -25.72 8.01
N GLU A 281 0.35 -25.68 6.70
CA GLU A 281 -0.52 -26.67 6.03
C GLU A 281 0.14 -28.05 5.94
N LYS A 282 1.48 -28.11 5.84
CA LYS A 282 2.23 -29.38 5.75
C LYS A 282 2.85 -29.78 7.08
N THR A 283 3.41 -28.81 7.80
CA THR A 283 4.18 -29.06 9.02
C THR A 283 3.97 -27.91 10.01
N PRO A 284 3.12 -28.09 11.03
CA PRO A 284 2.84 -27.05 12.03
C PRO A 284 4.08 -26.52 12.75
N LEU A 285 5.11 -27.35 12.95
CA LEU A 285 6.36 -26.97 13.61
C LEU A 285 7.07 -25.80 12.92
N TYR A 286 7.22 -25.85 11.59
CA TYR A 286 7.87 -24.77 10.84
C TYR A 286 7.10 -23.45 10.92
N ALA A 287 5.76 -23.50 10.93
CA ALA A 287 4.96 -22.31 11.09
C ALA A 287 5.18 -21.68 12.48
N GLU A 288 5.27 -22.50 13.52
CA GLU A 288 5.53 -22.04 14.88
C GLU A 288 6.90 -21.37 15.02
N GLU A 289 7.96 -21.97 14.49
CA GLU A 289 9.30 -21.35 14.47
C GLU A 289 9.27 -19.98 13.79
N MET A 290 8.54 -19.85 12.67
CA MET A 290 8.39 -18.56 12.00
C MET A 290 7.62 -17.53 12.84
N TYR A 291 6.57 -17.94 13.56
CA TYR A 291 5.83 -17.03 14.45
C TYR A 291 6.67 -16.61 15.65
N GLN A 292 7.45 -17.51 16.24
CA GLN A 292 8.39 -17.20 17.33
C GLN A 292 9.44 -16.16 16.88
N ASN A 293 10.07 -16.37 15.73
CA ASN A 293 11.02 -15.40 15.18
C ASN A 293 10.38 -14.02 14.94
N LEU A 294 9.15 -13.99 14.40
CA LEU A 294 8.42 -12.73 14.19
C LEU A 294 8.04 -12.04 15.50
N TRP A 295 7.79 -12.82 16.55
CA TRP A 295 7.48 -12.29 17.87
C TRP A 295 8.67 -11.60 18.52
N GLU A 296 9.86 -12.18 18.43
CA GLU A 296 11.09 -11.58 18.94
C GLU A 296 11.38 -10.22 18.27
N GLU A 297 10.92 -10.04 17.03
CA GLU A 297 11.06 -8.79 16.28
C GLU A 297 9.97 -7.73 16.58
N LEU A 298 8.95 -8.05 17.39
CA LEU A 298 7.81 -7.16 17.66
C LEU A 298 8.21 -5.71 18.00
N PRO A 299 9.21 -5.44 18.87
CA PRO A 299 9.58 -4.07 19.23
C PRO A 299 10.10 -3.23 18.06
N ARG A 300 10.57 -3.88 16.98
CA ARG A 300 11.22 -3.23 15.83
C ARG A 300 10.25 -2.98 14.67
N VAL A 301 9.14 -3.70 14.62
CA VAL A 301 8.17 -3.60 13.52
C VAL A 301 7.09 -2.56 13.81
N SER A 302 6.46 -2.06 12.74
CA SER A 302 5.36 -1.09 12.87
C SER A 302 4.19 -1.64 13.68
N ARG A 303 3.42 -0.77 14.35
CA ARG A 303 2.21 -1.15 15.12
C ARG A 303 1.22 -1.99 14.30
N ARG A 304 1.07 -1.69 13.01
CA ARG A 304 0.26 -2.49 12.08
C ARG A 304 0.80 -3.91 11.92
N CYS A 305 2.12 -4.05 11.78
CA CYS A 305 2.77 -5.35 11.67
C CYS A 305 2.65 -6.14 12.97
N GLN A 306 2.77 -5.48 14.13
CA GLN A 306 2.53 -6.12 15.44
C GLN A 306 1.12 -6.72 15.49
N GLN A 307 0.08 -5.93 15.19
CA GLN A 307 -1.30 -6.42 15.14
C GLN A 307 -1.49 -7.61 14.20
N ALA A 308 -0.84 -7.58 13.03
CA ALA A 308 -0.88 -8.68 12.09
C ALA A 308 -0.19 -9.95 12.65
N ILE A 309 0.97 -9.81 13.32
CA ILE A 309 1.67 -10.95 13.94
C ILE A 309 0.76 -11.60 14.99
N TYR A 310 0.21 -10.81 15.91
CA TYR A 310 -0.72 -11.27 16.94
C TYR A 310 -1.93 -11.98 16.33
N LEU A 311 -2.58 -11.37 15.34
CA LEU A 311 -3.75 -11.95 14.66
C LEU A 311 -3.41 -13.30 14.03
N HIS A 312 -2.32 -13.37 13.26
CA HIS A 312 -1.97 -14.57 12.52
C HIS A 312 -1.44 -15.69 13.42
N TRP A 313 -0.74 -15.35 14.51
CA TRP A 313 -0.30 -16.33 15.49
C TRP A 313 -1.50 -16.86 16.28
N GLY A 314 -2.42 -16.00 16.73
CA GLY A 314 -3.66 -16.44 17.34
C GLY A 314 -4.47 -17.39 16.44
N ASP A 315 -4.60 -17.07 15.14
CA ASP A 315 -5.26 -17.94 14.15
C ASP A 315 -4.57 -19.32 14.07
N PHE A 316 -3.24 -19.36 14.13
CA PHE A 316 -2.47 -20.61 14.14
C PHE A 316 -2.68 -21.42 15.43
N LEU A 317 -2.59 -20.77 16.61
CA LEU A 317 -2.81 -21.42 17.91
C LEU A 317 -4.22 -22.03 17.99
N LEU A 318 -5.23 -21.28 17.53
CA LEU A 318 -6.61 -21.74 17.55
C LEU A 318 -6.85 -22.89 16.57
N HIS A 319 -6.50 -22.71 15.29
CA HIS A 319 -6.96 -23.62 14.23
C HIS A 319 -6.01 -24.80 13.98
N LYS A 320 -4.70 -24.64 14.22
CA LYS A 320 -3.72 -25.72 13.99
C LYS A 320 -3.34 -26.44 15.29
N LYS A 321 -3.39 -25.76 16.44
CA LYS A 321 -3.04 -26.36 17.74
C LYS A 321 -4.24 -26.59 18.67
N GLY A 322 -5.40 -26.00 18.41
CA GLY A 322 -6.57 -26.11 19.30
C GLY A 322 -6.41 -25.38 20.64
N LEU A 323 -5.42 -24.50 20.78
CA LEU A 323 -5.10 -23.80 22.02
C LEU A 323 -5.92 -22.51 22.14
N LYS A 324 -7.15 -22.63 22.64
CA LYS A 324 -8.09 -21.49 22.78
C LYS A 324 -7.52 -20.37 23.65
N GLN A 325 -6.96 -20.71 24.82
CA GLN A 325 -6.38 -19.73 25.75
C GLN A 325 -5.20 -18.96 25.12
N GLY A 326 -4.26 -19.68 24.49
CA GLY A 326 -3.13 -19.03 23.81
C GLY A 326 -3.60 -18.14 22.65
N ALA A 327 -4.62 -18.55 21.90
CA ALA A 327 -5.20 -17.71 20.86
C ALA A 327 -5.84 -16.44 21.43
N LEU A 328 -6.54 -16.56 22.57
CA LEU A 328 -7.14 -15.42 23.27
C LEU A 328 -6.07 -14.39 23.65
N GLU A 329 -5.00 -14.82 24.33
CA GLU A 329 -3.89 -13.95 24.74
C GLU A 329 -3.28 -13.20 23.54
N MET A 330 -3.10 -13.88 22.40
CA MET A 330 -2.60 -13.25 21.19
C MET A 330 -3.57 -12.21 20.63
N TYR A 331 -4.87 -12.53 20.54
CA TYR A 331 -5.85 -11.61 20.00
C TYR A 331 -6.04 -10.37 20.90
N GLU A 332 -6.06 -10.55 22.22
CA GLU A 332 -6.14 -9.44 23.18
C GLU A 332 -4.93 -8.52 23.05
N ALA A 333 -3.72 -9.09 23.07
CA ALA A 333 -2.49 -8.31 22.94
C ALA A 333 -2.46 -7.51 21.63
N GLY A 334 -2.90 -8.10 20.51
CA GLY A 334 -3.03 -7.38 19.24
C GLY A 334 -4.13 -6.30 19.26
N TYR A 335 -5.28 -6.59 19.87
CA TYR A 335 -6.43 -5.70 19.92
C TYR A 335 -6.14 -4.42 20.74
N LEU A 336 -5.36 -4.56 21.81
CA LEU A 336 -5.00 -3.47 22.72
C LEU A 336 -3.88 -2.55 22.20
N ILE A 337 -3.28 -2.84 21.04
CA ILE A 337 -2.27 -1.95 20.41
C ILE A 337 -2.93 -0.65 19.95
N LEU A 338 -2.66 0.43 20.69
CA LEU A 338 -3.10 1.79 20.34
C LEU A 338 -2.40 2.29 19.08
N GLY A 339 -3.10 3.01 18.21
CA GLY A 339 -2.54 3.53 16.96
C GLY A 339 -2.19 2.47 15.91
N GLY A 340 -2.74 1.26 16.06
CA GLY A 340 -2.73 0.22 15.03
C GLY A 340 -3.58 0.55 13.80
N HIS A 341 -3.61 -0.34 12.82
CA HIS A 341 -4.36 -0.16 11.58
C HIS A 341 -5.79 -0.70 11.73
N CYS A 342 -6.78 0.02 11.19
CA CYS A 342 -8.19 -0.27 11.45
C CYS A 342 -8.65 -1.64 10.92
N LYS A 343 -8.03 -2.14 9.85
CA LYS A 343 -8.42 -3.41 9.22
C LYS A 343 -8.03 -4.61 10.10
N GLU A 344 -6.77 -4.68 10.51
CA GLU A 344 -6.25 -5.72 11.41
C GLU A 344 -6.98 -5.67 12.74
N TRP A 345 -7.27 -4.46 13.25
CA TRP A 345 -8.10 -4.29 14.44
C TRP A 345 -9.53 -4.85 14.28
N GLN A 346 -10.22 -4.58 13.16
CA GLN A 346 -11.55 -5.14 12.90
C GLN A 346 -11.51 -6.67 12.82
N GLN A 347 -10.44 -7.24 12.26
CA GLN A 347 -10.24 -8.68 12.21
C GLN A 347 -10.04 -9.26 13.61
N LEU A 348 -9.17 -8.66 14.43
CA LEU A 348 -8.96 -9.05 15.83
C LEU A 348 -10.25 -8.97 16.65
N SER A 349 -11.02 -7.90 16.50
CA SER A 349 -12.35 -7.77 17.14
C SER A 349 -13.27 -8.92 16.75
N GLY A 350 -13.31 -9.28 15.47
CA GLY A 350 -14.11 -10.40 14.99
C GLY A 350 -13.59 -11.77 15.46
N ARG A 351 -12.28 -11.92 15.71
CA ARG A 351 -11.70 -13.14 16.28
C ARG A 351 -12.04 -13.29 17.77
N LEU A 352 -11.94 -12.20 18.52
CA LEU A 352 -12.35 -12.15 19.92
C LEU A 352 -13.84 -12.48 20.07
N MET A 353 -14.70 -11.89 19.24
CA MET A 353 -16.14 -12.18 19.27
C MET A 353 -16.44 -13.66 19.01
N LYS A 354 -15.77 -14.27 18.03
CA LYS A 354 -15.89 -15.71 17.76
C LYS A 354 -15.37 -16.59 18.90
N LEU A 355 -14.27 -16.19 19.55
CA LEU A 355 -13.78 -16.93 20.72
C LEU A 355 -14.75 -16.85 21.90
N ALA A 356 -15.37 -15.69 22.13
CA ALA A 356 -16.39 -15.53 23.16
C ALA A 356 -17.57 -16.48 22.92
N GLU A 357 -18.08 -16.54 21.68
CA GLU A 357 -19.12 -17.50 21.27
C GLU A 357 -18.68 -18.95 21.55
N MET A 358 -17.44 -19.32 21.21
CA MET A 358 -16.91 -20.66 21.48
C MET A 358 -16.78 -20.97 22.97
N PHE A 359 -16.49 -19.99 23.82
CA PHE A 359 -16.44 -20.18 25.28
C PHE A 359 -17.85 -20.32 25.88
N GLU A 360 -18.85 -19.60 25.35
CA GLU A 360 -20.25 -19.78 25.74
C GLU A 360 -20.75 -21.18 25.39
N GLU A 361 -20.42 -21.69 24.20
CA GLU A 361 -20.74 -23.06 23.77
C GLU A 361 -20.11 -24.11 24.69
N ASP A 362 -18.87 -23.87 25.14
CA ASP A 362 -18.16 -24.72 26.11
C ASP A 362 -18.65 -24.54 27.56
N SER A 363 -19.64 -23.66 27.81
CA SER A 363 -20.13 -23.29 29.15
C SER A 363 -19.11 -22.57 30.05
N ASP A 364 -18.05 -22.00 29.48
CA ASP A 364 -17.07 -21.15 30.19
C ASP A 364 -17.49 -19.67 30.18
N ARG A 365 -18.53 -19.36 30.96
CA ARG A 365 -19.14 -18.03 31.00
C ARG A 365 -18.20 -16.94 31.50
N ASN A 366 -17.27 -17.28 32.39
CA ASN A 366 -16.32 -16.30 32.96
C ASN A 366 -15.35 -15.80 31.89
N GLN A 367 -14.82 -16.71 31.05
CA GLN A 367 -13.96 -16.37 29.93
C GLN A 367 -14.72 -15.55 28.88
N ALA A 368 -15.94 -15.96 28.51
CA ALA A 368 -16.76 -15.21 27.56
C ALA A 368 -17.02 -13.78 28.04
N GLU A 369 -17.39 -13.60 29.31
CA GLU A 369 -17.64 -12.29 29.92
C GLU A 369 -16.39 -11.40 29.93
N ALA A 370 -15.22 -11.96 30.24
CA ALA A 370 -13.95 -11.23 30.18
C ALA A 370 -13.65 -10.70 28.77
N VAL A 371 -13.89 -11.52 27.74
CA VAL A 371 -13.71 -11.09 26.34
C VAL A 371 -14.66 -9.95 25.97
N PHE A 372 -15.93 -10.03 26.40
CA PHE A 372 -16.90 -8.96 26.15
C PHE A 372 -16.53 -7.66 26.84
N GLU A 373 -15.99 -7.71 28.07
CA GLU A 373 -15.47 -6.53 28.75
C GLU A 373 -14.32 -5.89 27.97
N ILE A 374 -13.37 -6.68 27.46
CA ILE A 374 -12.27 -6.15 26.63
C ILE A 374 -12.80 -5.48 25.36
N LEU A 375 -13.80 -6.07 24.70
CA LEU A 375 -14.44 -5.48 23.52
C LEU A 375 -15.16 -4.15 23.83
N ARG A 376 -15.61 -3.94 25.07
CA ARG A 376 -16.26 -2.70 25.54
C ARG A 376 -15.27 -1.57 25.83
N LEU A 377 -14.03 -1.88 26.24
CA LEU A 377 -13.03 -0.89 26.67
C LEU A 377 -12.70 0.19 25.62
N ARG A 378 -13.02 0.01 24.34
CA ARG A 378 -12.65 0.96 23.27
C ARG A 378 -13.65 2.09 23.01
N HIS A 379 -14.84 2.10 23.61
CA HIS A 379 -15.72 3.28 23.49
C HIS A 379 -15.09 4.56 24.09
N HIS A 380 -14.01 4.44 24.87
CA HIS A 380 -13.33 5.55 25.54
C HIS A 380 -12.02 6.05 24.90
N PHE A 381 -11.56 5.47 23.79
CA PHE A 381 -10.23 5.76 23.22
C PHE A 381 -10.24 6.08 21.70
N GLN A 382 -11.36 6.59 21.17
CA GLN A 382 -11.43 7.15 19.80
C GLN A 382 -11.07 8.63 19.77
#